data_AF-A0A382G118-F1
#
_entry.id   AF-A0A382G118-F1
#
_cell.length_a   1.000
_cell.length_b   1.000
_cell.length_c   1.000
_cell.angle_alpha   90.00
_cell.angle_beta   90.00
_cell.angle_gamma   90.00
#
_symmetry.space_group_name_H-M   'P 1'
#
loop_
_entity.id
_entity.type
_entity.pdbx_description
1 polymer ?
#
loop_
_entity_poly.entity_id
_entity_poly.type
_entity_poly.pdbx_seq_one_letter_code
_entity_poly.pdbx_strand_id
1 'polypeptide(L)'
;MIINFKKRGSKNFIYLLIFLSIGFAQQSSHQFIEYQRIQNRLQQGWNTWNTSSVLQQVLLPQGFAINLAFKQHYFLEEQYLSSALIGRRGDFSETVRPGPHAYDGSYTQLEIQWEGLDARIETAHAGKDLVILISPNSIPHDRMKVIIESGMLWNRQGNLSRKINQLKAVCPGKTIKVFTTSVPVDDDPYIDVKTPYLAVWLDGEIGISTGKKRTLLEIKKAIEIQKVSLQSEAEKFGELAEAYIAVQAGI
;
A
#
# COMPACT_ATOMS: atom_id res chain seq x y z
N MET A 1 -90.22 10.74 5.60
CA MET A 1 -88.93 11.46 5.51
C MET A 1 -87.87 10.52 6.07
N ILE A 2 -87.11 9.86 5.18
CA ILE A 2 -86.22 8.75 5.49
C ILE A 2 -84.81 9.29 5.69
N ILE A 3 -84.19 9.02 6.85
CA ILE A 3 -82.80 9.38 7.16
C ILE A 3 -81.89 8.26 6.63
N ASN A 4 -80.95 8.64 5.78
CA ASN A 4 -80.04 7.75 5.08
C ASN A 4 -78.69 7.66 5.84
N PHE A 5 -78.39 6.50 6.43
CA PHE A 5 -77.13 6.24 7.13
C PHE A 5 -76.01 5.91 6.13
N LYS A 6 -75.06 6.83 5.94
CA LYS A 6 -73.90 6.63 5.08
C LYS A 6 -72.79 5.88 5.85
N LYS A 7 -72.61 4.60 5.54
CA LYS A 7 -71.46 3.77 5.97
C LYS A 7 -70.14 4.47 5.61
N ARG A 8 -69.31 4.77 6.62
CA ARG A 8 -67.92 5.19 6.44
C ARG A 8 -67.05 4.42 7.43
N GLY A 9 -66.52 3.29 6.99
CA GLY A 9 -65.66 2.45 7.82
C GLY A 9 -65.14 1.25 7.04
N SER A 10 -63.94 1.36 6.48
CA SER A 10 -63.03 0.23 6.24
C SER A 10 -61.70 0.65 5.58
N LYS A 11 -61.57 1.88 5.06
CA LYS A 11 -60.33 2.28 4.36
C LYS A 11 -59.15 2.67 5.27
N ASN A 12 -59.37 2.85 6.58
CA ASN A 12 -58.30 3.33 7.48
C ASN A 12 -57.49 2.22 8.16
N PHE A 13 -57.88 0.95 8.05
CA PHE A 13 -57.16 -0.15 8.70
C PHE A 13 -56.05 -0.76 7.82
N ILE A 14 -56.15 -0.60 6.50
CA ILE A 14 -55.16 -1.13 5.54
C ILE A 14 -53.90 -0.25 5.46
N TYR A 15 -54.02 1.06 5.68
CA TYR A 15 -52.85 1.95 5.71
C TYR A 15 -51.99 1.76 6.97
N LEU A 16 -52.54 1.24 8.07
CA LEU A 16 -51.77 0.98 9.29
C LEU A 16 -50.88 -0.27 9.16
N LEU A 17 -51.26 -1.22 8.31
CA LEU A 17 -50.46 -2.44 8.04
C LEU A 17 -49.32 -2.19 7.05
N ILE A 18 -49.41 -1.17 6.18
CA ILE A 18 -48.34 -0.81 5.24
C ILE A 18 -47.23 0.01 5.94
N PHE A 19 -47.52 0.67 7.06
CA PHE A 19 -46.49 1.36 7.86
C PHE A 19 -45.72 0.43 8.81
N LEU A 20 -46.24 -0.77 9.11
CA LEU A 20 -45.54 -1.76 9.95
C LEU A 20 -44.53 -2.62 9.17
N SER A 21 -44.60 -2.67 7.85
CA SER A 21 -43.66 -3.45 7.01
C SER A 21 -42.37 -2.69 6.64
N ILE A 22 -42.27 -1.40 6.96
CA ILE A 22 -41.06 -0.58 6.69
C ILE A 22 -40.03 -0.69 7.82
N GLY A 23 -40.37 -1.38 8.93
CA GLY A 23 -39.50 -1.53 10.11
C GLY A 23 -38.38 -2.58 10.00
N PHE A 24 -38.36 -3.40 8.94
CA PHE A 24 -37.20 -4.25 8.63
C PHE A 24 -36.27 -3.50 7.67
N ALA A 25 -35.73 -2.37 8.13
CA ALA A 25 -34.52 -1.84 7.53
C ALA A 25 -33.46 -2.92 7.73
N GLN A 26 -33.11 -3.62 6.64
CA GLN A 26 -32.01 -4.57 6.59
C GLN A 26 -30.80 -3.90 7.23
N GLN A 27 -30.41 -4.37 8.41
CA GLN A 27 -29.34 -3.78 9.19
C GLN A 27 -28.12 -3.65 8.26
N SER A 28 -27.60 -2.44 8.11
CA SER A 28 -26.48 -2.17 7.20
C SER A 28 -25.40 -3.20 7.47
N SER A 29 -24.91 -3.88 6.43
CA SER A 29 -23.94 -4.97 6.57
C SER A 29 -22.67 -4.57 7.33
N HIS A 30 -22.36 -3.27 7.40
CA HIS A 30 -21.26 -2.72 8.18
C HIS A 30 -21.50 -2.72 9.71
N GLN A 31 -22.73 -2.94 10.15
CA GLN A 31 -23.11 -3.01 11.57
C GLN A 31 -23.00 -4.42 12.15
N PHE A 32 -22.75 -5.44 11.32
CA PHE A 32 -22.46 -6.79 11.84
C PHE A 32 -21.15 -6.78 12.63
N ILE A 33 -21.17 -7.41 13.79
CA ILE A 33 -20.01 -7.45 14.71
C ILE A 33 -18.83 -8.16 14.02
N GLU A 34 -19.11 -9.20 13.24
CA GLU A 34 -18.14 -9.95 12.45
C GLU A 34 -17.44 -9.04 11.43
N TYR A 35 -18.20 -8.20 10.73
CA TYR A 35 -17.65 -7.24 9.77
C TYR A 35 -16.74 -6.23 10.47
N GLN A 36 -17.18 -5.65 11.60
CA GLN A 36 -16.37 -4.71 12.37
C GLN A 36 -15.10 -5.35 12.93
N ARG A 37 -15.16 -6.61 13.38
CA ARG A 37 -13.98 -7.38 13.81
C ARG A 37 -13.00 -7.58 12.66
N ILE A 38 -13.48 -7.94 11.48
CA ILE A 38 -12.64 -8.10 10.28
C ILE A 38 -12.00 -6.76 9.92
N GLN A 39 -12.79 -5.68 9.88
CA GLN A 39 -12.30 -4.34 9.58
C GLN A 39 -11.22 -3.90 10.56
N ASN A 40 -11.45 -4.03 11.87
CA ASN A 40 -10.45 -3.71 12.90
C ASN A 40 -9.18 -4.57 12.77
N ARG A 41 -9.33 -5.84 12.38
CA ARG A 41 -8.21 -6.76 12.15
C ARG A 41 -7.39 -6.43 10.91
N LEU A 42 -8.02 -5.92 9.85
CA LEU A 42 -7.37 -5.60 8.58
C LEU A 42 -6.82 -4.16 8.55
N GLN A 43 -7.39 -3.23 9.31
CA GLN A 43 -6.93 -1.83 9.37
C GLN A 43 -5.68 -1.62 10.24
N GLN A 44 -4.70 -2.52 10.13
CA GLN A 44 -3.46 -2.46 10.89
C GLN A 44 -2.30 -3.01 10.05
N GLY A 45 -1.09 -2.55 10.36
CA GLY A 45 0.12 -3.06 9.73
C GLY A 45 0.49 -2.35 8.43
N TRP A 46 1.59 -2.80 7.85
CA TRP A 46 2.14 -2.27 6.60
C TRP A 46 1.49 -2.95 5.40
N ASN A 47 0.97 -2.18 4.46
CA ASN A 47 0.49 -2.70 3.18
C ASN A 47 0.40 -1.57 2.13
N THR A 48 0.05 -1.91 0.89
CA THR A 48 -0.23 -0.99 -0.22
C THR A 48 -1.60 -0.32 -0.12
N TRP A 49 -1.97 0.19 1.07
CA TRP A 49 -3.30 0.74 1.35
C TRP A 49 -3.68 1.96 0.50
N ASN A 50 -2.70 2.64 -0.11
CA ASN A 50 -2.95 3.78 -0.98
C ASN A 50 -3.08 3.34 -2.44
N THR A 51 -4.30 3.33 -2.96
CA THR A 51 -4.60 2.94 -4.35
C THR A 51 -4.06 3.92 -5.39
N SER A 52 -3.56 5.11 -4.99
CA SER A 52 -2.94 6.05 -5.92
C SER A 52 -1.52 5.64 -6.35
N SER A 53 -0.88 4.72 -5.64
CA SER A 53 0.38 4.13 -6.11
C SER A 53 0.72 2.79 -5.48
N VAL A 54 1.10 1.82 -6.33
CA VAL A 54 1.60 0.50 -5.89
C VAL A 54 3.03 0.54 -5.32
N LEU A 55 3.74 1.66 -5.46
CA LEU A 55 5.07 1.88 -4.90
C LEU A 55 5.03 2.39 -3.45
N GLN A 56 3.84 2.60 -2.89
CA GLN A 56 3.65 3.23 -1.60
C GLN A 56 3.19 2.23 -0.54
N GLN A 57 4.02 2.07 0.49
CA GLN A 57 3.72 1.25 1.66
C GLN A 57 3.21 2.13 2.79
N VAL A 58 2.07 1.79 3.36
CA VAL A 58 1.38 2.59 4.38
C VAL A 58 1.22 1.78 5.65
N LEU A 59 1.52 2.40 6.79
CA LEU A 59 1.33 1.82 8.11
C LEU A 59 0.01 2.29 8.72
N LEU A 60 -0.90 1.36 8.93
CA LEU A 60 -2.12 1.60 9.71
C LEU A 60 -1.94 1.26 11.20
N PRO A 61 -2.62 1.99 12.11
CA PRO A 61 -3.55 3.10 11.85
C PRO A 61 -2.87 4.49 11.76
N GLN A 62 -1.54 4.55 11.80
CA GLN A 62 -0.81 5.82 11.86
C GLN A 62 -0.97 6.69 10.59
N GLY A 63 -1.20 6.08 9.42
CA GLY A 63 -1.23 6.78 8.14
C GLY A 63 0.16 7.23 7.68
N PHE A 64 1.22 6.68 8.29
CA PHE A 64 2.59 6.94 7.87
C PHE A 64 2.89 6.13 6.60
N ALA A 65 3.44 6.77 5.58
CA ALA A 65 3.74 6.14 4.31
C ALA A 65 5.22 6.25 3.93
N ILE A 66 5.70 5.25 3.22
CA ILE A 66 6.98 5.24 2.52
C ILE A 66 6.65 5.09 1.04
N ASN A 67 6.92 6.11 0.25
CA ASN A 67 6.75 6.08 -1.20
C ASN A 67 8.11 5.91 -1.88
N LEU A 68 8.17 5.04 -2.88
CA LEU A 68 9.33 4.92 -3.74
C LEU A 68 9.06 5.70 -5.03
N ALA A 69 9.94 6.64 -5.33
CA ALA A 69 9.93 7.38 -6.58
C ALA A 69 11.27 7.21 -7.29
N PHE A 70 11.27 7.39 -8.61
CA PHE A 70 12.45 7.21 -9.44
C PHE A 70 12.72 8.49 -10.23
N LYS A 71 13.95 8.98 -10.17
CA LYS A 71 14.39 10.16 -10.92
C LYS A 71 15.50 9.79 -11.87
N GLN A 72 15.32 10.06 -13.16
CA GLN A 72 16.41 9.99 -14.12
C GLN A 72 17.35 11.18 -13.92
N HIS A 73 18.64 10.91 -14.03
CA HIS A 73 19.67 11.93 -14.00
C HIS A 73 20.32 12.03 -15.38
N TYR A 74 19.65 12.74 -16.27
CA TYR A 74 20.08 12.98 -17.65
C TYR A 74 20.28 14.48 -17.88
N PHE A 75 21.25 14.84 -18.71
CA PHE A 75 21.71 16.23 -18.89
C PHE A 75 20.68 17.15 -19.57
N LEU A 76 19.78 16.59 -20.39
CA LEU A 76 18.86 17.38 -21.21
C LEU A 76 17.43 17.42 -20.68
N GLU A 77 16.98 16.34 -20.02
CA GLU A 77 15.61 16.24 -19.51
C GLU A 77 15.58 15.26 -18.33
N GLU A 78 15.22 15.74 -17.15
CA GLU A 78 15.10 14.91 -15.95
C GLU A 78 13.64 14.50 -15.78
N GLN A 79 13.34 13.23 -16.09
CA GLN A 79 12.02 12.68 -15.79
C GLN A 79 11.94 12.18 -14.34
N TYR A 80 10.75 12.30 -13.75
CA TYR A 80 10.46 11.90 -12.38
C TYR A 80 9.19 11.07 -12.29
N LEU A 81 9.34 9.81 -11.90
CA LEU A 81 8.24 8.90 -11.61
C LEU A 81 7.90 8.97 -10.11
N SER A 82 6.93 9.80 -9.76
CA SER A 82 6.46 9.97 -8.38
C SER A 82 5.51 8.88 -7.90
N SER A 83 4.83 8.21 -8.84
CA SER A 83 3.84 7.17 -8.58
C SER A 83 3.73 6.22 -9.77
N ALA A 84 3.54 4.94 -9.48
CA ALA A 84 3.18 3.93 -10.47
C ALA A 84 1.77 3.36 -10.22
N LEU A 85 1.04 3.06 -11.29
CA LEU A 85 -0.26 2.39 -11.27
C LEU A 85 -0.28 1.20 -12.24
N ILE A 86 -0.97 0.13 -11.85
CA ILE A 86 -1.17 -1.02 -12.74
C ILE A 86 -2.11 -0.59 -13.87
N GLY A 87 -1.67 -0.81 -15.12
CA GLY A 87 -2.48 -0.53 -16.31
C GLY A 87 -2.66 0.95 -16.64
N ARG A 88 -1.77 1.84 -16.15
CA ARG A 88 -1.70 3.22 -16.64
C ARG A 88 -1.47 3.22 -18.15
N ARG A 89 -2.18 4.09 -18.87
CA ARG A 89 -2.08 4.22 -20.33
C ARG A 89 -1.30 5.48 -20.69
N GLY A 90 -0.35 5.35 -21.62
CA GLY A 90 0.41 6.45 -22.19
C GLY A 90 1.69 5.94 -22.84
N ASP A 91 2.22 6.66 -23.83
CA ASP A 91 3.42 6.21 -24.56
C ASP A 91 4.68 6.20 -23.69
N PHE A 92 4.68 6.98 -22.60
CA PHE A 92 5.78 7.11 -21.62
C PHE A 92 5.36 6.68 -20.21
N SER A 93 4.26 5.93 -20.08
CA SER A 93 3.82 5.44 -18.78
C SER A 93 4.63 4.22 -18.36
N GLU A 94 4.81 4.08 -17.05
CA GLU A 94 5.40 2.90 -16.47
C GLU A 94 4.57 1.63 -16.75
N THR A 95 5.26 0.53 -16.97
CA THR A 95 4.68 -0.81 -17.02
C THR A 95 4.91 -1.48 -15.67
N VAL A 96 3.83 -1.78 -14.96
CA VAL A 96 3.87 -2.55 -13.71
C VAL A 96 3.29 -3.93 -13.92
N ARG A 97 4.05 -4.96 -13.56
CA ARG A 97 3.57 -6.34 -13.49
C ARG A 97 3.44 -6.75 -12.01
N PRO A 98 2.21 -6.92 -11.49
CA PRO A 98 2.03 -7.41 -10.14
C PRO A 98 2.51 -8.86 -10.01
N GLY A 99 3.22 -9.15 -8.92
CA GLY A 99 3.60 -10.49 -8.50
C GLY A 99 2.71 -10.97 -7.35
N PRO A 100 3.15 -12.01 -6.60
CA PRO A 100 2.44 -12.44 -5.40
C PRO A 100 2.27 -11.31 -4.39
N HIS A 101 1.07 -11.19 -3.82
CA HIS A 101 0.74 -10.19 -2.82
C HIS A 101 -0.19 -10.81 -1.78
N ALA A 102 0.29 -10.88 -0.54
CA ALA A 102 -0.49 -11.38 0.57
C ALA A 102 -1.49 -10.31 1.03
N TYR A 103 -2.75 -10.70 1.30
CA TYR A 103 -3.81 -9.76 1.66
C TYR A 103 -3.51 -8.95 2.95
N ASP A 104 -2.68 -9.48 3.84
CA ASP A 104 -2.24 -8.82 5.07
C ASP A 104 -0.98 -7.96 4.89
N GLY A 105 -0.42 -7.92 3.67
CA GLY A 105 0.81 -7.21 3.31
C GLY A 105 2.09 -7.88 3.81
N SER A 106 2.02 -9.11 4.34
CA SER A 106 3.18 -9.83 4.88
C SER A 106 4.28 -10.06 3.85
N TYR A 107 3.90 -10.26 2.59
CA TYR A 107 4.77 -10.29 1.42
C TYR A 107 4.08 -9.64 0.22
N THR A 108 4.81 -8.78 -0.50
CA THR A 108 4.35 -8.22 -1.76
C THR A 108 5.48 -8.22 -2.77
N GLN A 109 5.17 -8.46 -4.04
CA GLN A 109 6.12 -8.37 -5.14
C GLN A 109 5.51 -7.64 -6.32
N LEU A 110 6.31 -6.81 -6.99
CA LEU A 110 5.99 -6.27 -8.30
C LEU A 110 7.26 -6.11 -9.14
N GLU A 111 7.09 -6.10 -10.45
CA GLU A 111 8.13 -5.70 -11.40
C GLU A 111 7.70 -4.39 -12.06
N ILE A 112 8.67 -3.49 -12.24
CA ILE A 112 8.45 -2.17 -12.83
C ILE A 112 9.43 -1.93 -13.96
N GLN A 113 8.91 -1.44 -15.08
CA GLN A 113 9.67 -0.96 -16.22
C GLN A 113 9.23 0.46 -16.55
N TRP A 114 10.17 1.40 -16.61
CA TRP A 114 9.88 2.79 -16.95
C TRP A 114 11.14 3.50 -17.43
N GLU A 115 11.14 3.97 -18.67
CA GLU A 115 12.34 4.52 -19.30
C GLU A 115 13.53 3.55 -19.17
N GLY A 116 14.63 3.94 -18.51
CA GLY A 116 15.77 3.07 -18.22
C GLY A 116 15.64 2.19 -16.96
N LEU A 117 14.55 2.31 -16.20
CA LEU A 117 14.27 1.49 -15.02
C LEU A 117 13.78 0.11 -15.45
N ASP A 118 14.43 -0.94 -14.96
CA ASP A 118 13.91 -2.30 -14.95
C ASP A 118 14.29 -2.96 -13.61
N ALA A 119 13.31 -3.11 -12.73
CA ALA A 119 13.55 -3.60 -11.37
C ALA A 119 12.40 -4.44 -10.83
N ARG A 120 12.76 -5.40 -9.97
CA ARG A 120 11.83 -6.08 -9.08
C ARG A 120 11.83 -5.40 -7.72
N ILE A 121 10.65 -5.15 -7.17
CA ILE A 121 10.46 -4.57 -5.84
C ILE A 121 9.70 -5.58 -5.00
N GLU A 122 10.31 -5.97 -3.89
CA GLU A 122 9.76 -6.92 -2.92
C GLU A 122 9.62 -6.23 -1.56
N THR A 123 8.50 -6.43 -0.88
CA THR A 123 8.30 -5.96 0.49
C THR A 123 7.88 -7.09 1.40
N ALA A 124 8.28 -7.02 2.66
CA ALA A 124 7.96 -8.05 3.63
C ALA A 124 7.88 -7.50 5.06
N HIS A 125 7.11 -8.16 5.90
CA HIS A 125 7.08 -7.88 7.34
C HIS A 125 8.24 -8.58 8.06
N ALA A 126 9.05 -7.78 8.77
CA ALA A 126 10.06 -8.25 9.69
C ALA A 126 9.59 -8.00 11.13
N GLY A 127 8.62 -8.80 11.59
CA GLY A 127 7.89 -8.53 12.83
C GLY A 127 6.89 -7.39 12.64
N LYS A 128 7.02 -6.30 13.42
CA LYS A 128 6.18 -5.09 13.27
C LYS A 128 6.79 -4.05 12.32
N ASP A 129 7.96 -4.35 11.77
CA ASP A 129 8.70 -3.50 10.86
C ASP A 129 8.45 -3.95 9.41
N LEU A 130 8.70 -3.03 8.50
CA LEU A 130 8.70 -3.23 7.06
C LEU A 130 10.14 -3.34 6.57
N VAL A 131 10.38 -4.27 5.66
CA VAL A 131 11.56 -4.25 4.80
C VAL A 131 11.11 -4.15 3.34
N ILE A 132 11.90 -3.44 2.54
CA ILE A 132 11.71 -3.33 1.10
C ILE A 132 13.05 -3.64 0.44
N LEU A 133 13.04 -4.41 -0.63
CA LEU A 133 14.18 -4.71 -1.48
C LEU A 133 13.86 -4.25 -2.90
N ILE A 134 14.75 -3.45 -3.45
CA ILE A 134 14.74 -3.06 -4.86
C ILE A 134 15.90 -3.80 -5.50
N SER A 135 15.59 -4.71 -6.42
CA SER A 135 16.56 -5.50 -7.17
C SER A 135 16.48 -5.13 -8.65
N PRO A 136 17.41 -4.31 -9.18
CA PRO A 136 17.43 -3.99 -10.60
C PRO A 136 17.72 -5.25 -11.43
N ASN A 137 16.92 -5.49 -12.47
CA ASN A 137 17.17 -6.56 -13.45
C ASN A 137 18.31 -6.15 -14.41
N SER A 138 18.42 -4.86 -14.69
CA SER A 138 19.56 -4.24 -15.37
C SER A 138 19.90 -2.91 -14.71
N ILE A 139 21.18 -2.56 -14.68
CA ILE A 139 21.58 -1.23 -14.22
C ILE A 139 21.28 -0.24 -15.34
N PRO A 140 20.51 0.83 -15.07
CA PRO A 140 20.19 1.85 -16.06
C PRO A 140 21.47 2.43 -16.68
N HIS A 141 21.50 2.58 -18.01
CA HIS A 141 22.63 3.19 -18.70
C HIS A 141 22.83 4.65 -18.27
N ASP A 142 21.73 5.39 -18.23
CA ASP A 142 21.67 6.70 -17.60
C ASP A 142 21.48 6.55 -16.10
N ARG A 143 22.21 7.35 -15.31
CA ARG A 143 22.14 7.24 -13.85
C ARG A 143 20.71 7.50 -13.36
N MET A 144 20.25 6.68 -12.42
CA MET A 144 18.91 6.82 -11.83
C MET A 144 19.01 6.89 -10.31
N LYS A 145 18.21 7.76 -9.71
CA LYS A 145 18.06 7.84 -8.25
C LYS A 145 16.75 7.19 -7.83
N VAL A 146 16.82 6.43 -6.75
CA VAL A 146 15.65 6.04 -5.96
C VAL A 146 15.44 7.07 -4.87
N ILE A 147 14.25 7.67 -4.86
CA ILE A 147 13.82 8.64 -3.86
C ILE A 147 12.88 7.91 -2.89
N ILE A 148 13.34 7.78 -1.65
CA ILE A 148 12.61 7.19 -0.54
C ILE A 148 11.91 8.32 0.20
N GLU A 149 10.64 8.56 -0.15
CA GLU A 149 9.84 9.65 0.38
C GLU A 149 9.07 9.21 1.65
N SER A 150 9.01 10.09 2.65
CA SER A 150 8.14 9.91 3.81
C SER A 150 6.82 10.69 3.67
N GLY A 151 5.68 10.08 3.99
CA GLY A 151 4.38 10.74 3.85
C GLY A 151 3.47 10.57 5.06
N MET A 152 2.60 11.56 5.31
CA MET A 152 1.45 11.41 6.20
C MET A 152 0.17 11.48 5.37
N LEU A 153 -0.57 10.37 5.32
CA LEU A 153 -1.77 10.24 4.49
C LEU A 153 -3.05 10.59 5.23
N TRP A 154 -4.08 10.94 4.46
CA TRP A 154 -5.47 11.16 4.91
C TRP A 154 -5.60 12.14 6.08
N ASN A 155 -4.80 13.21 6.03
CA ASN A 155 -4.77 14.26 7.04
C ASN A 155 -4.54 13.71 8.47
N ARG A 156 -3.83 12.58 8.59
CA ARG A 156 -3.46 12.00 9.88
C ARG A 156 -2.36 12.82 10.54
N GLN A 157 -2.43 12.94 11.85
CA GLN A 157 -1.43 13.67 12.63
C GLN A 157 -0.08 12.93 12.60
N GLY A 158 1.00 13.69 12.39
CA GLY A 158 2.36 13.18 12.48
C GLY A 158 3.38 14.24 12.10
N ASN A 159 4.60 14.09 12.59
CA ASN A 159 5.72 14.95 12.23
C ASN A 159 6.77 14.12 11.51
N LEU A 160 7.18 14.59 10.33
CA LEU A 160 8.22 13.97 9.52
C LEU A 160 9.50 14.78 9.66
N SER A 161 10.63 14.08 9.74
CA SER A 161 11.96 14.69 9.83
C SER A 161 13.00 13.82 9.17
N ARG A 162 14.07 14.45 8.68
CA ARG A 162 15.23 13.78 8.08
C ARG A 162 16.48 14.04 8.90
N LYS A 163 17.33 13.01 9.00
CA LYS A 163 18.78 13.14 9.26
C LYS A 163 19.52 12.58 8.05
N ILE A 164 20.83 12.82 7.96
CA ILE A 164 21.68 12.41 6.83
C ILE A 164 21.39 10.97 6.37
N ASN A 165 21.34 10.01 7.31
CA ASN A 165 21.21 8.57 7.02
C ASN A 165 19.86 7.95 7.43
N GLN A 166 18.84 8.75 7.73
CA GLN A 166 17.55 8.21 8.15
C GLN A 166 16.39 9.19 8.02
N LEU A 167 15.19 8.66 7.78
CA LEU A 167 13.94 9.38 8.01
C LEU A 167 13.39 9.02 9.38
N LYS A 168 12.61 9.91 9.95
CA LYS A 168 11.92 9.70 11.22
C LYS A 168 10.52 10.31 11.13
N ALA A 169 9.52 9.47 11.41
CA ALA A 169 8.14 9.86 11.61
C ALA A 169 7.78 9.73 13.09
N VAL A 170 7.19 10.77 13.66
CA VAL A 170 6.59 10.76 15.00
C VAL A 170 5.09 10.85 14.83
N CYS A 171 4.39 9.74 15.06
CA CYS A 171 2.95 9.59 14.96
C CYS A 171 2.34 9.35 16.35
N PRO A 172 1.01 9.48 16.53
CA PRO A 172 0.35 9.11 17.77
C PRO A 172 0.70 7.67 18.21
N GLY A 173 1.30 7.55 19.40
CA GLY A 173 1.69 6.27 20.00
C GLY A 173 2.85 5.52 19.34
N LYS A 174 3.47 6.05 18.27
CA LYS A 174 4.53 5.33 17.55
C LYS A 174 5.55 6.29 16.93
N THR A 175 6.83 6.01 17.14
CA THR A 175 7.91 6.64 16.38
C THR A 175 8.49 5.61 15.42
N ILE A 176 8.51 5.91 14.13
CA ILE A 176 9.09 5.05 13.10
C ILE A 176 10.35 5.71 12.55
N LYS A 177 11.43 4.94 12.44
CA LYS A 177 12.64 5.34 11.71
C LYS A 177 12.72 4.53 10.43
N VAL A 178 13.23 5.14 9.37
CA VAL A 178 13.46 4.48 8.07
C VAL A 178 14.94 4.60 7.74
N PHE A 179 15.53 3.49 7.32
CA PHE A 179 16.94 3.36 6.95
C PHE A 179 17.06 2.75 5.56
N THR A 180 18.15 3.06 4.88
CA THR A 180 18.55 2.44 3.61
C THR A 180 19.94 1.81 3.74
N THR A 181 20.20 0.75 2.96
CA THR A 181 21.51 0.09 2.90
C THR A 181 22.51 0.86 2.05
N SER A 182 22.02 1.62 1.07
CA SER A 182 22.84 2.45 0.19
C SER A 182 23.19 3.77 0.86
N VAL A 183 24.24 4.43 0.40
CA VAL A 183 24.67 5.73 0.94
C VAL A 183 23.75 6.82 0.37
N PRO A 184 23.04 7.60 1.21
CA PRO A 184 22.23 8.71 0.73
C PRO A 184 23.08 9.78 0.04
N VAL A 185 22.55 10.36 -1.03
CA VAL A 185 23.14 11.46 -1.77
C VAL A 185 22.28 12.71 -1.65
N ASP A 186 22.93 13.87 -1.55
CA ASP A 186 22.33 15.19 -1.40
C ASP A 186 22.89 16.16 -2.46
N ASP A 187 23.07 15.65 -3.67
CA ASP A 187 23.66 16.36 -4.81
C ASP A 187 22.61 16.93 -5.78
N ASP A 188 21.32 16.86 -5.41
CA ASP A 188 20.21 17.21 -6.27
C ASP A 188 19.25 18.20 -5.62
N PRO A 189 19.31 19.48 -6.00
CA PRO A 189 18.39 20.48 -5.49
C PRO A 189 17.02 20.44 -6.18
N TYR A 190 16.84 19.69 -7.27
CA TYR A 190 15.66 19.73 -8.13
C TYR A 190 14.81 18.46 -8.02
N ILE A 191 14.38 18.14 -6.81
CA ILE A 191 13.48 17.00 -6.54
C ILE A 191 12.10 17.53 -6.18
N ASP A 192 11.08 17.16 -6.95
CA ASP A 192 9.67 17.51 -6.68
C ASP A 192 9.08 16.60 -5.57
N VAL A 193 9.59 16.81 -4.35
CA VAL A 193 9.12 16.13 -3.14
C VAL A 193 8.81 17.16 -2.08
N LYS A 194 7.62 17.03 -1.48
CA LYS A 194 7.07 18.00 -0.51
C LYS A 194 7.34 17.61 0.94
N THR A 195 8.05 16.52 1.15
CA THR A 195 8.27 15.88 2.45
C THR A 195 9.73 15.48 2.61
N PRO A 196 10.19 15.13 3.82
CA PRO A 196 11.56 14.65 4.00
C PRO A 196 11.78 13.32 3.24
N TYR A 197 12.87 13.22 2.49
CA TYR A 197 13.21 12.03 1.68
C TYR A 197 14.68 11.64 1.83
N LEU A 198 15.04 10.43 1.41
CA LEU A 198 16.42 10.02 1.15
C LEU A 198 16.55 9.74 -0.35
N ALA A 199 17.59 10.26 -1.00
CA ALA A 199 17.92 9.89 -2.38
C ALA A 199 19.11 8.94 -2.35
N VAL A 200 19.09 7.89 -3.17
CA VAL A 200 20.21 6.94 -3.35
C VAL A 200 20.36 6.61 -4.83
N TRP A 201 21.56 6.28 -5.28
CA TRP A 201 21.78 5.80 -6.63
C TRP A 201 21.28 4.36 -6.79
N LEU A 202 20.70 4.05 -7.95
CA LEU A 202 20.34 2.69 -8.36
C LEU A 202 21.53 2.04 -9.09
N ASP A 203 22.60 1.77 -8.35
CA ASP A 203 23.83 1.12 -8.82
C ASP A 203 23.91 -0.37 -8.45
N GLY A 204 22.89 -0.87 -7.77
CA GLY A 204 22.76 -2.26 -7.33
C GLY A 204 21.50 -2.45 -6.52
N GLU A 205 21.46 -3.52 -5.73
CA GLU A 205 20.33 -3.80 -4.85
C GLU A 205 20.27 -2.81 -3.69
N ILE A 206 19.08 -2.26 -3.45
CA ILE A 206 18.82 -1.31 -2.38
C ILE A 206 17.86 -1.95 -1.38
N GLY A 207 18.30 -2.04 -0.13
CA GLY A 207 17.47 -2.45 0.98
C GLY A 207 16.97 -1.25 1.78
N ILE A 208 15.69 -1.24 2.12
CA ILE A 208 15.06 -0.24 3.00
C ILE A 208 14.46 -0.97 4.19
N SER A 209 14.60 -0.41 5.38
CA SER A 209 14.08 -1.03 6.61
C SER A 209 13.52 -0.01 7.57
N THR A 210 12.45 -0.38 8.27
CA THR A 210 11.88 0.43 9.35
C THR A 210 12.21 -0.11 10.74
N GLY A 211 12.11 0.75 11.75
CA GLY A 211 12.33 0.39 13.16
C GLY A 211 13.81 0.25 13.53
N LYS A 212 14.48 -0.77 12.99
CA LYS A 212 15.93 -1.01 13.12
C LYS A 212 16.64 -0.97 11.77
N LYS A 213 17.88 -0.49 11.77
CA LYS A 213 18.79 -0.59 10.62
C LYS A 213 19.08 -2.07 10.36
N ARG A 214 18.98 -2.50 9.12
CA ARG A 214 19.27 -3.87 8.67
C ARG A 214 20.29 -3.85 7.53
N THR A 215 21.03 -4.93 7.41
CA THR A 215 21.89 -5.23 6.26
C THR A 215 21.06 -5.77 5.09
N LEU A 216 21.64 -5.75 3.89
CA LEU A 216 20.99 -6.32 2.70
C LEU A 216 20.68 -7.82 2.89
N LEU A 217 21.57 -8.56 3.55
CA LEU A 217 21.37 -9.98 3.86
C LEU A 217 20.18 -10.22 4.80
N GLU A 218 20.04 -9.40 5.85
CA GLU A 218 18.89 -9.49 6.77
C GLU A 218 17.56 -9.16 6.08
N ILE A 219 17.58 -8.20 5.15
CA ILE A 219 16.39 -7.82 4.37
C ILE A 219 15.98 -8.97 3.44
N LYS A 220 16.93 -9.51 2.66
CA LYS A 220 16.69 -10.68 1.79
C LYS A 220 16.16 -11.87 2.56
N LYS A 221 16.74 -12.15 3.74
CA LYS A 221 16.27 -13.23 4.60
C LYS A 221 14.84 -13.01 5.09
N ALA A 222 14.49 -11.78 5.50
CA ALA A 222 13.12 -11.47 5.94
C ALA A 222 12.11 -11.62 4.79
N ILE A 223 12.48 -11.21 3.58
CA ILE A 223 11.68 -11.42 2.37
C ILE A 223 11.47 -12.90 2.10
N GLU A 224 12.55 -13.69 2.09
CA GLU A 224 12.48 -15.12 1.81
C GLU A 224 11.59 -15.87 2.81
N ILE A 225 11.67 -15.52 4.10
CA ILE A 225 10.81 -16.11 5.13
C ILE A 225 9.33 -15.89 4.81
N GLN A 226 8.92 -14.68 4.44
CA GLN A 226 7.52 -14.38 4.16
C GLN A 226 7.07 -14.96 2.81
N LYS A 227 7.95 -14.97 1.82
CA LYS A 227 7.71 -15.62 0.53
C LYS A 227 7.47 -17.11 0.68
N VAL A 228 8.33 -17.81 1.42
CA VAL A 228 8.15 -19.23 1.74
C VAL A 228 6.88 -19.44 2.56
N SER A 229 6.57 -18.57 3.52
CA SER A 229 5.33 -18.66 4.30
C SER A 229 4.08 -18.56 3.41
N LEU A 230 4.05 -17.63 2.46
CA LEU A 230 2.94 -17.50 1.50
C LEU A 230 2.84 -18.76 0.62
N GLN A 231 3.97 -19.27 0.15
CA GLN A 231 4.01 -20.46 -0.68
C GLN A 231 3.54 -21.71 0.08
N SER A 232 4.03 -21.93 1.30
CA SER A 232 3.59 -23.05 2.15
C SER A 232 2.11 -22.94 2.54
N GLU A 233 1.55 -21.74 2.65
CA GLU A 233 0.12 -21.56 2.83
C GLU A 233 -0.65 -21.94 1.56
N ALA A 234 -0.17 -21.51 0.39
CA ALA A 234 -0.77 -21.84 -0.90
C ALA A 234 -0.72 -23.36 -1.20
N GLU A 235 0.37 -24.04 -0.83
CA GLU A 235 0.54 -25.49 -1.00
C GLU A 235 -0.53 -26.33 -0.30
N LYS A 236 -1.17 -25.80 0.76
CA LYS A 236 -2.32 -26.46 1.41
C LYS A 236 -3.52 -26.66 0.48
N PHE A 237 -3.57 -25.90 -0.62
CA PHE A 237 -4.61 -25.97 -1.63
C PHE A 237 -4.25 -26.87 -2.83
N GLY A 238 -3.07 -27.53 -2.81
CA GLY A 238 -2.66 -28.49 -3.84
C GLY A 238 -2.64 -27.87 -5.24
N GLU A 239 -3.41 -28.45 -6.17
CA GLU A 239 -3.55 -27.95 -7.55
C GLU A 239 -4.08 -26.50 -7.63
N LEU A 240 -4.75 -26.01 -6.59
CA LEU A 240 -5.27 -24.65 -6.52
C LEU A 240 -4.30 -23.64 -5.87
N ALA A 241 -3.05 -24.03 -5.60
CA ALA A 241 -2.06 -23.15 -4.97
C ALA A 241 -1.83 -21.85 -5.77
N GLU A 242 -1.71 -21.96 -7.10
CA GLU A 242 -1.54 -20.79 -7.97
C GLU A 242 -2.79 -19.90 -7.95
N ALA A 243 -3.97 -20.50 -8.03
CA ALA A 243 -5.24 -19.78 -7.95
C ALA A 243 -5.41 -19.06 -6.61
N TYR A 244 -4.98 -19.68 -5.50
CA TYR A 244 -4.96 -19.07 -4.18
C TYR A 244 -4.10 -17.79 -4.14
N ILE A 245 -2.87 -17.86 -4.68
CA ILE A 245 -1.98 -16.69 -4.75
C ILE A 245 -2.58 -15.61 -5.64
N ALA A 246 -3.14 -15.98 -6.80
CA ALA A 246 -3.77 -15.04 -7.72
C ALA A 246 -4.97 -14.33 -7.09
N VAL A 247 -5.80 -15.06 -6.34
CA VAL A 247 -6.95 -14.49 -5.63
C VAL A 247 -6.47 -13.51 -4.56
N GLN A 248 -5.42 -13.83 -3.79
CA GLN A 248 -4.88 -12.89 -2.81
C GLN A 248 -4.29 -11.63 -3.46
N ALA A 249 -3.62 -11.79 -4.59
CA ALA A 249 -3.00 -10.66 -5.28
C ALA A 249 -4.01 -9.71 -5.94
N GLY A 250 -5.24 -10.17 -6.17
CA GLY A 250 -6.33 -9.34 -6.68
C GLY A 250 -7.07 -8.50 -5.64
N ILE A 251 -6.72 -8.62 -4.35
CA ILE A 251 -7.37 -7.94 -3.21
C ILE A 251 -6.48 -6.81 -2.70
#